data_AF-A0A455T5B8-F1
#
_entry.id   AF-A0A455T5B8-F1
#
_cell.length_a   1.000
_cell.length_b   1.000
_cell.length_c   1.000
_cell.angle_alpha   90.00
_cell.angle_beta   90.00
_cell.angle_gamma   90.00
#
_symmetry.space_group_name_H-M   'P 1'
#
loop_
_entity.id
_entity.type
_entity.pdbx_description
1 polymer ?
#
loop_
_entity_poly.entity_id
_entity_poly.type
_entity_poly.pdbx_seq_one_letter_code
_entity_poly.pdbx_strand_id
1 'polypeptide(L)'
;MELSLDDFADWLLRHASEHVGQRGRYFDHPLARWLSERSGRLMGVDSAAGTYGQALCSPRCWRPLPWWAVRFAALMECPHFRAITGEEAFALLVESL
;
A
#
# COMPACT_ATOMS: atom_id res chain seq x y z
N MET A 1 11.65 7.17 -7.51
CA MET A 1 10.83 7.55 -6.35
C MET A 1 11.30 6.76 -5.15
N GLU A 2 11.61 7.47 -4.08
CA GLU A 2 11.95 6.92 -2.76
C GLU A 2 10.67 6.81 -1.93
N LEU A 3 10.52 5.71 -1.21
CA LEU A 3 9.33 5.41 -0.41
C LEU A 3 9.64 5.70 1.06
N SER A 4 9.22 6.87 1.51
CA SER A 4 9.32 7.31 2.92
C SER A 4 8.16 6.75 3.73
N LEU A 5 8.47 6.21 4.92
CA LEU A 5 7.47 5.78 5.90
C LEU A 5 6.66 6.99 6.38
N ASP A 6 7.33 8.10 6.70
CA ASP A 6 6.70 9.31 7.21
C ASP A 6 5.74 9.92 6.18
N ASP A 7 6.13 9.96 4.90
CA ASP A 7 5.26 10.46 3.82
C ASP A 7 3.98 9.61 3.68
N PHE A 8 4.09 8.30 3.91
CA PHE A 8 2.96 7.38 3.84
C PHE A 8 2.06 7.51 5.08
N ALA A 9 2.67 7.61 6.27
CA ALA A 9 1.97 7.87 7.53
C ALA A 9 1.16 9.18 7.46
N ASP A 10 1.79 10.27 7.01
CA ASP A 10 1.13 11.57 6.82
C ASP A 10 0.00 11.50 5.79
N TRP A 11 0.17 10.71 4.74
CA TRP A 11 -0.90 10.49 3.77
C TRP A 11 -2.10 9.76 4.38
N LEU A 12 -1.86 8.71 5.18
CA LEU A 12 -2.94 7.98 5.86
C LEU A 12 -3.71 8.88 6.83
N LEU A 13 -3.02 9.73 7.59
CA LEU A 13 -3.64 10.66 8.52
C LEU A 13 -4.50 11.71 7.80
N ARG A 14 -4.05 12.22 6.64
CA ARG A 14 -4.86 13.14 5.81
C ARG A 14 -6.12 12.50 5.26
N HIS A 15 -6.13 11.18 5.09
CA HIS A 15 -7.26 10.40 4.60
C HIS A 15 -7.89 9.54 5.70
N ALA A 16 -7.77 9.94 6.97
CA ALA A 16 -8.12 9.11 8.11
C ALA A 16 -9.55 8.53 8.03
N SER A 17 -10.51 9.36 7.61
CA SER A 17 -11.93 8.96 7.48
C SER A 17 -12.31 8.41 6.11
N GLU A 18 -11.41 8.42 5.14
CA GLU A 18 -11.67 7.91 3.80
C GLU A 18 -11.31 6.42 3.71
N HIS A 19 -12.03 5.69 2.87
CA HIS A 19 -11.58 4.36 2.45
C HIS A 19 -10.34 4.51 1.59
N VAL A 20 -9.19 4.05 2.08
CA VAL A 20 -7.89 4.18 1.39
C VAL A 20 -7.51 2.94 0.58
N GLY A 21 -8.31 1.88 0.67
CA GLY A 21 -8.13 0.67 -0.11
C GLY A 21 -8.87 -0.52 0.47
N GLN A 22 -8.43 -1.71 0.08
CA GLN A 22 -8.93 -3.02 0.46
C GLN A 22 -7.77 -3.95 0.79
N ARG A 23 -8.02 -4.86 1.72
CA ARG A 23 -7.11 -5.97 2.05
C ARG A 23 -7.07 -7.01 0.91
N GLY A 24 -5.89 -7.55 0.62
CA GLY A 24 -5.70 -8.66 -0.33
C GLY A 24 -5.85 -8.34 -1.82
N ARG A 25 -5.74 -7.07 -2.25
CA ARG A 25 -5.80 -6.68 -3.68
C ARG A 25 -4.54 -5.94 -4.13
N TYR A 26 -4.02 -6.29 -5.31
CA TYR A 26 -2.83 -5.65 -5.87
C TYR A 26 -2.98 -4.14 -6.11
N PHE A 27 -4.09 -3.72 -6.72
CA PHE A 27 -4.28 -2.34 -7.20
C PHE A 27 -5.16 -1.48 -6.28
N ASP A 28 -5.80 -2.12 -5.31
CA ASP A 28 -6.68 -1.44 -4.34
C ASP A 28 -6.05 -1.49 -2.94
N HIS A 29 -4.76 -1.78 -2.82
CA HIS A 29 -4.02 -1.72 -1.56
C HIS A 29 -3.76 -0.25 -1.15
N PRO A 30 -3.75 0.13 0.14
CA PRO A 30 -3.46 1.52 0.55
C PRO A 30 -2.12 2.05 0.01
N LEU A 31 -1.07 1.23 0.04
CA LEU A 31 0.20 1.58 -0.63
C LEU A 31 0.03 1.77 -2.14
N ALA A 32 -0.77 0.94 -2.82
CA ALA A 32 -0.99 1.06 -4.25
C ALA A 32 -1.73 2.35 -4.60
N ARG A 33 -2.74 2.73 -3.81
CA ARG A 33 -3.44 4.01 -3.96
C ARG A 33 -2.50 5.18 -3.75
N TRP A 34 -1.77 5.21 -2.64
CA TRP A 34 -0.78 6.26 -2.35
C TRP A 34 0.27 6.41 -3.45
N LEU A 35 0.83 5.30 -3.93
CA LEU A 35 1.79 5.29 -5.04
C LEU A 35 1.17 5.82 -6.35
N SER A 36 -0.10 5.51 -6.57
CA SER A 36 -0.83 5.95 -7.76
C SER A 36 -1.04 7.45 -7.76
N GLU A 37 -1.48 8.00 -6.63
CA GLU A 37 -1.66 9.44 -6.43
C GLU A 37 -0.33 10.19 -6.59
N ARG A 38 0.77 9.69 -6.01
CA ARG A 38 2.09 10.32 -6.13
C ARG A 38 2.66 10.29 -7.55
N SER A 39 2.40 9.23 -8.30
CA SER A 39 3.01 9.04 -9.63
C SER A 39 2.12 9.51 -10.78
N GLY A 40 0.83 9.76 -10.53
CA GLY A 40 -0.18 10.02 -11.56
C GLY A 40 -0.46 8.82 -12.47
N ARG A 41 -0.06 7.61 -12.06
CA ARG A 41 -0.21 6.36 -12.84
C ARG A 41 -0.83 5.29 -11.97
N LEU A 42 -1.55 4.34 -12.56
CA LEU A 42 -2.05 3.20 -11.80
C LEU A 42 -0.89 2.30 -11.37
N MET A 43 -0.68 2.24 -10.05
CA MET A 43 0.34 1.43 -9.39
C MET A 43 -0.32 0.23 -8.71
N GLY A 44 0.41 -0.88 -8.63
CA GLY A 44 0.04 -2.06 -7.87
C GLY A 44 1.11 -2.45 -6.87
N VAL A 45 0.70 -3.21 -5.86
CA VAL A 45 1.54 -3.75 -4.78
C VAL A 45 1.26 -5.24 -4.66
N ASP A 46 2.30 -6.05 -4.80
CA ASP A 46 2.26 -7.49 -4.57
C ASP A 46 2.82 -7.76 -3.18
N SER A 47 1.93 -7.98 -2.21
CA SER A 47 2.30 -8.27 -0.82
C SER A 47 3.07 -9.59 -0.70
N ALA A 48 2.74 -10.59 -1.53
CA ALA A 48 3.36 -11.92 -1.46
C ALA A 48 4.79 -11.90 -2.02
N ALA A 49 5.00 -11.20 -3.14
CA ALA A 49 6.33 -11.00 -3.71
C ALA A 49 7.11 -9.85 -3.05
N GLY A 50 6.46 -8.99 -2.26
CA GLY A 50 7.06 -7.81 -1.67
C GLY A 50 7.50 -6.78 -2.72
N THR A 51 6.72 -6.61 -3.79
CA THR A 51 7.08 -5.72 -4.92
C THR A 51 5.98 -4.72 -5.25
N TYR A 52 6.33 -3.66 -5.99
CA TYR A 52 5.38 -2.69 -6.50
C TYR A 52 5.76 -2.23 -7.92
N GLY A 53 4.77 -1.85 -8.72
CA GLY A 53 5.03 -1.38 -10.08
C GLY A 53 3.80 -0.83 -10.77
N GLN A 54 3.98 -0.33 -11.98
CA GLN A 54 2.85 0.15 -12.80
C GLN A 54 2.03 -1.04 -13.29
N ALA A 55 0.71 -0.91 -13.28
CA ALA A 55 -0.21 -1.96 -13.70
C ALA A 55 -0.01 -2.40 -15.17
N LEU A 56 0.46 -1.49 -16.03
CA LEU A 56 0.74 -1.76 -17.44
C LEU A 56 2.10 -2.45 -17.67
N CYS A 57 2.96 -2.52 -16.65
CA CYS A 57 4.24 -3.19 -16.75
C CYS A 57 4.11 -4.64 -16.29
N SER A 58 4.89 -5.53 -16.92
CA SER A 58 5.03 -6.91 -16.45
C SER A 58 5.44 -6.94 -14.96
N PRO A 59 4.90 -7.86 -14.14
CA PRO A 59 5.32 -8.04 -12.75
C PRO A 59 6.82 -8.26 -12.59
N ARG A 60 7.51 -8.80 -13.62
CA ARG A 60 8.97 -8.97 -13.62
C ARG A 60 9.74 -7.66 -13.60
N CYS A 61 9.10 -6.54 -13.94
CA CYS A 61 9.68 -5.20 -13.91
C CYS A 61 9.34 -4.44 -12.62
N TRP A 62 8.59 -5.04 -11.71
CA TRP A 62 8.22 -4.42 -10.45
C TRP A 62 9.44 -4.36 -9.53
N ARG A 63 9.48 -3.30 -8.72
CA ARG A 63 10.60 -2.99 -7.84
C ARG A 63 10.32 -3.54 -6.45
N PRO A 64 11.35 -3.94 -5.69
CA PRO A 64 11.16 -4.37 -4.31
C PRO A 64 10.63 -3.22 -3.45
N LEU A 65 9.75 -3.55 -2.52
CA LEU A 65 9.30 -2.65 -1.46
C LEU A 65 10.39 -2.49 -0.39
N PRO A 66 10.46 -1.33 0.29
CA PRO A 66 11.25 -1.21 1.52
C PRO A 66 10.66 -2.11 2.62
N TRP A 67 11.49 -2.48 3.59
CA TRP A 67 11.13 -3.45 4.62
C TRP A 67 9.87 -3.10 5.41
N TRP A 68 9.72 -1.82 5.81
CA TRP A 68 8.51 -1.35 6.51
C TRP A 68 7.24 -1.60 5.68
N ALA A 69 7.32 -1.39 4.37
CA ALA A 69 6.17 -1.54 3.47
C ALA A 69 5.86 -3.02 3.22
N VAL A 70 6.86 -3.91 3.24
CA VAL A 70 6.65 -5.36 3.20
C VAL A 70 5.90 -5.82 4.45
N ARG A 71 6.32 -5.38 5.65
CA ARG A 71 5.63 -5.73 6.90
C ARG A 71 4.19 -5.22 6.93
N PHE A 72 3.98 -3.97 6.51
CA PHE A 72 2.65 -3.40 6.39
C PHE A 72 1.77 -4.19 5.40
N ALA A 73 2.29 -4.48 4.20
CA ALA A 73 1.56 -5.25 3.19
C ALA A 73 1.21 -6.66 3.67
N ALA A 74 2.10 -7.32 4.43
CA ALA A 74 1.82 -8.62 5.02
C ALA A 74 0.68 -8.56 6.05
N LEU A 75 0.62 -7.52 6.90
CA LEU A 75 -0.51 -7.33 7.81
C LEU A 75 -1.81 -6.99 7.08
N MET A 76 -1.71 -6.41 5.88
CA MET A 76 -2.85 -6.11 5.04
C MET A 76 -3.41 -7.32 4.30
N GLU A 77 -2.69 -8.45 4.23
CA GLU A 77 -3.24 -9.70 3.70
C GLU A 77 -4.40 -10.18 4.58
N CYS A 78 -5.52 -10.52 3.95
CA CYS A 78 -6.70 -11.07 4.63
C CYS A 78 -7.51 -11.91 3.65
N PRO A 79 -8.04 -13.07 4.09
CA PRO A 79 -8.92 -13.88 3.25
C PRO A 79 -10.24 -13.19 2.89
N HIS A 80 -10.61 -12.12 3.61
CA HIS A 80 -11.83 -11.36 3.37
C HIS A 80 -11.50 -9.97 2.82
N PHE A 81 -12.06 -9.64 1.65
CA PHE A 81 -11.96 -8.32 1.05
C PHE A 81 -12.75 -7.32 1.92
N ARG A 82 -12.04 -6.62 2.81
CA ARG A 82 -12.59 -5.57 3.65
C ARG A 82 -11.97 -4.24 3.23
N ALA A 83 -12.83 -3.26 2.95
CA ALA A 83 -12.41 -1.87 2.79
C ALA A 83 -11.83 -1.35 4.11
N ILE A 84 -10.75 -0.60 4.03
CA ILE A 84 -10.05 -0.07 5.21
C ILE A 84 -10.01 1.45 5.14
N THR A 85 -10.22 2.12 6.28
CA THR A 85 -10.04 3.57 6.38
C THR A 85 -8.59 3.96 6.54
N GLY A 86 -8.24 5.23 6.32
CA GLY A 86 -6.90 5.74 6.57
C GLY A 86 -6.44 5.52 8.02
N GLU A 87 -7.35 5.71 8.98
CA GLU A 87 -7.09 5.48 10.41
C GLU A 87 -6.80 4.01 10.72
N GLU A 88 -7.61 3.08 10.19
CA GLU A 88 -7.39 1.65 10.38
C GLU A 88 -6.08 1.18 9.73
N ALA A 89 -5.78 1.70 8.53
CA ALA A 89 -4.51 1.42 7.85
C ALA A 89 -3.31 2.01 8.62
N PHE A 90 -3.46 3.18 9.25
CA PHE A 90 -2.42 3.77 10.09
C PHE A 90 -2.16 2.91 11.34
N ALA A 91 -3.22 2.40 11.99
CA ALA A 91 -3.07 1.49 13.12
C ALA A 91 -2.27 0.23 12.75
N LEU A 92 -2.55 -0.37 11.58
CA LEU A 92 -1.79 -1.50 11.05
C LEU A 92 -0.35 -1.13 10.68
N LEU A 93 -0.12 0.09 10.16
CA LEU A 93 1.22 0.57 9.90
C LEU A 93 2.06 0.62 11.18
N VAL A 94 1.49 1.15 12.27
CA VAL A 94 2.15 1.20 13.59
C VAL A 94 2.44 -0.20 14.14
N GLU A 95 1.50 -1.14 14.01
CA GLU A 95 1.70 -2.55 14.39
C GLU A 95 2.80 -3.23 13.56
N SER A 96 3.03 -2.76 12.33
CA SER A 96 4.03 -3.31 11.42
C SER A 96 5.45 -2.80 11.63
N LEU A 97 5.69 -1.87 12.56
CA LEU A 97 7.03 -1.36 12.91
C LEU A 97 7.75 -2.28 13.91
#